data_AF-A0A6N6L3X7-F1
#
_entry.id   AF-A0A6N6L3X7-F1
#
_cell.length_a   1.000
_cell.length_b   1.000
_cell.length_c   1.000
_cell.angle_alpha   90.00
_cell.angle_beta   90.00
_cell.angle_gamma   90.00
#
_symmetry.space_group_name_H-M   'P 1'
#
loop_
_entity.id
_entity.type
_entity.pdbx_description
1 polymer ?
#
loop_
_entity_poly.entity_id
_entity_poly.type
_entity_poly.pdbx_seq_one_letter_code
_entity_poly.pdbx_strand_id
1 'polypeptide(L)'
;MEQTNDLLTTLEDLMVREFRGFQQLLSLTKEERSALSEADTDNLIVLVEEKESVLDELGKINDARRMTTDQLAQSTGLPPEEARISGILPKIENAIAERLRRLQEGTLTIAQEIRALTSGNLALASTGMDQTGALQGFLVGLAQSNQDYRPNIRPEGEGPVVLEIDQQA
;
A
#
# COMPACT_ATOMS: atom_id res chain seq x y z
N MET A 1 37.77 6.02 -22.67
CA MET A 1 36.80 5.03 -23.16
C MET A 1 36.54 3.94 -22.12
N GLU A 2 37.57 3.41 -21.46
CA GLU A 2 37.44 2.41 -20.38
C GLU A 2 36.56 2.89 -19.21
N GLN A 3 36.83 4.09 -18.68
CA GLN A 3 36.06 4.68 -17.56
C GLN A 3 34.55 4.86 -17.86
N THR A 4 34.17 5.16 -19.10
CA THR A 4 32.76 5.31 -19.48
C THR A 4 32.06 3.94 -19.50
N ASN A 5 32.77 2.89 -19.92
CA ASN A 5 32.21 1.53 -19.95
C ASN A 5 31.99 0.97 -18.53
N ASP A 6 32.90 1.27 -17.60
CA ASP A 6 32.75 0.91 -16.20
C ASP A 6 31.54 1.59 -15.55
N LEU A 7 31.33 2.87 -15.85
CA LEU A 7 30.16 3.62 -15.38
C LEU A 7 28.85 3.09 -15.98
N LEU A 8 28.86 2.66 -17.24
CA LEU A 8 27.68 2.05 -17.88
C LEU A 8 27.34 0.70 -17.26
N THR A 9 28.34 -0.13 -16.98
CA THR A 9 28.15 -1.41 -16.29
C THR A 9 27.59 -1.20 -14.89
N THR A 10 28.15 -0.23 -14.16
CA THR A 10 27.66 0.17 -12.82
C THR A 10 26.21 0.65 -12.89
N LEU A 11 25.85 1.47 -13.89
CA LEU A 11 24.48 1.93 -14.08
C LEU A 11 23.53 0.77 -14.35
N GLU A 12 23.92 -0.17 -15.21
CA GLU A 12 23.14 -1.36 -15.51
C GLU A 12 22.89 -2.20 -14.24
N ASP A 13 23.93 -2.47 -13.46
CA ASP A 13 23.82 -3.21 -12.20
C ASP A 13 22.90 -2.50 -11.19
N LEU A 14 23.00 -1.18 -11.07
CA LEU A 14 22.11 -0.38 -10.22
C LEU A 14 20.65 -0.47 -10.69
N MET A 15 20.40 -0.40 -12.00
CA MET A 15 19.05 -0.53 -12.55
C MET A 15 18.47 -1.95 -12.38
N VAL A 16 19.30 -2.99 -12.49
CA VAL A 16 18.89 -4.38 -12.19
C VAL A 16 18.51 -4.52 -10.71
N ARG A 17 19.30 -3.94 -9.80
CA ARG A 17 18.99 -3.97 -8.36
C ARG A 17 17.71 -3.19 -8.04
N GLU A 18 17.53 -2.02 -8.64
CA GLU A 18 16.31 -1.23 -8.52
C GLU A 18 15.09 -2.03 -9.00
N PHE A 19 15.18 -2.65 -10.18
CA PHE A 19 14.11 -3.49 -10.72
C PHE A 19 13.73 -4.64 -9.77
N ARG A 20 14.73 -5.33 -9.19
CA ARG A 20 14.50 -6.39 -8.19
C ARG A 20 13.86 -5.86 -6.91
N GLY A 21 14.28 -4.70 -6.42
CA GLY A 21 13.66 -4.07 -5.25
C GLY A 21 12.19 -3.74 -5.50
N PHE A 22 11.85 -3.25 -6.70
CA PHE A 22 10.45 -3.07 -7.10
C PHE A 22 9.67 -4.39 -7.21
N GLN A 23 10.27 -5.46 -7.72
CA GLN A 23 9.63 -6.79 -7.72
C GLN A 23 9.34 -7.30 -6.31
N GLN A 24 10.28 -7.13 -5.38
CA GLN A 24 10.09 -7.49 -3.98
C GLN A 24 8.97 -6.66 -3.35
N LEU A 25 8.98 -5.34 -3.53
CA LEU A 25 7.94 -4.44 -3.04
C LEU A 25 6.55 -4.82 -3.59
N LEU A 26 6.49 -5.25 -4.86
CA LEU A 26 5.26 -5.75 -5.46
C LEU A 26 4.77 -7.03 -4.77
N SER A 27 5.66 -7.99 -4.47
CA SER A 27 5.30 -9.21 -3.74
C SER A 27 4.72 -8.87 -2.36
N LEU A 28 5.43 -8.06 -1.58
CA LEU A 28 4.99 -7.61 -0.25
C LEU A 28 3.65 -6.87 -0.30
N THR A 29 3.40 -6.09 -1.36
CA THR A 29 2.12 -5.39 -1.54
C THR A 29 0.97 -6.35 -1.89
N LYS A 30 1.25 -7.45 -2.59
CA LYS A 30 0.28 -8.52 -2.84
C LYS A 30 0.00 -9.32 -1.58
N GLU A 31 1.03 -9.62 -0.79
CA GLU A 31 0.92 -10.31 0.49
C GLU A 31 0.13 -9.48 1.52
N GLU A 32 0.35 -8.17 1.58
CA GLU A 32 -0.46 -7.25 2.40
C GLU A 32 -1.93 -7.34 2.04
N ARG A 33 -2.27 -7.46 0.75
CA ARG A 33 -3.67 -7.60 0.33
C ARG A 33 -4.31 -8.87 0.90
N SER A 34 -3.57 -9.98 0.88
CA SER A 34 -4.03 -11.24 1.48
C SER A 34 -4.21 -11.10 2.98
N ALA A 35 -3.22 -10.55 3.69
CA ALA A 35 -3.28 -10.33 5.13
C ALA A 35 -4.44 -9.39 5.53
N LEU A 36 -4.69 -8.32 4.76
CA LEU A 36 -5.85 -7.44 4.94
C LEU A 36 -7.18 -8.20 4.76
N SER A 37 -7.26 -9.10 3.80
CA SER A 37 -8.49 -9.87 3.55
C SER A 37 -8.77 -10.91 4.63
N GLU A 38 -7.72 -11.42 5.28
CA GLU A 38 -7.80 -12.40 6.36
C GLU A 38 -7.88 -11.74 7.76
N ALA A 39 -7.79 -10.41 7.81
CA ALA A 39 -7.68 -9.63 9.04
C ALA A 39 -6.50 -10.05 9.94
N ASP A 40 -5.41 -10.53 9.33
CA ASP A 40 -4.18 -10.95 10.02
C ASP A 40 -3.31 -9.74 10.37
N THR A 41 -3.61 -9.12 11.51
CA THR A 41 -2.93 -7.91 11.98
C THR A 41 -1.47 -8.12 12.34
N ASP A 42 -1.09 -9.31 12.80
CA ASP A 42 0.29 -9.59 13.20
C ASP A 42 1.20 -9.65 11.97
N ASN A 43 0.73 -10.33 10.91
CA ASN A 43 1.44 -10.38 9.64
C ASN A 43 1.50 -9.00 8.95
N LEU A 44 0.45 -8.17 9.09
CA LEU A 44 0.47 -6.80 8.54
C LEU A 44 1.60 -5.95 9.13
N ILE A 45 1.90 -6.10 10.42
CA ILE A 45 3.01 -5.36 11.06
C ILE A 45 4.35 -5.76 10.43
N VAL A 46 4.60 -7.07 10.32
CA VAL A 46 5.82 -7.60 9.71
C VAL A 46 5.98 -7.12 8.27
N LEU A 47 4.90 -7.18 7.48
CA LEU A 47 4.91 -6.74 6.09
C LEU A 47 5.20 -5.24 5.94
N VAL A 48 4.74 -4.40 6.87
CA VAL A 48 5.04 -2.96 6.86
C VAL A 48 6.54 -2.74 7.13
N GLU A 49 7.11 -3.40 8.14
CA GLU A 49 8.54 -3.29 8.45
C GLU A 49 9.43 -3.76 7.28
N GLU A 50 9.07 -4.87 6.63
CA GLU A 50 9.78 -5.36 5.46
C GLU A 50 9.71 -4.39 4.27
N LYS A 51 8.54 -3.77 4.04
CA LYS A 51 8.40 -2.75 2.99
C LYS A 51 9.22 -1.51 3.27
N GLU A 52 9.27 -1.05 4.52
CA GLU A 52 10.11 0.09 4.92
C GLU A 52 11.59 -0.21 4.63
N SER A 53 12.07 -1.41 5.00
CA SER A 53 13.44 -1.83 4.69
C SER A 53 13.72 -1.83 3.19
N VAL A 54 12.81 -2.35 2.36
CA VAL A 54 12.97 -2.36 0.89
C VAL A 54 12.96 -0.94 0.31
N LEU A 55 12.09 -0.06 0.81
CA LEU A 55 12.02 1.33 0.37
C LEU A 55 13.30 2.10 0.72
N ASP A 56 13.88 1.87 1.90
CA ASP A 56 15.14 2.46 2.31
C ASP A 56 16.30 2.01 1.40
N GLU A 57 16.36 0.74 1.05
CA GLU A 57 17.35 0.21 0.09
C GLU A 57 17.16 0.80 -1.32
N LEU A 58 15.91 0.88 -1.79
CA LEU A 58 15.59 1.53 -3.06
C LEU A 58 16.00 3.01 -3.07
N GLY A 59 15.85 3.71 -1.94
CA GLY A 59 16.35 5.07 -1.77
C GLY A 59 17.85 5.19 -2.03
N LYS A 60 18.66 4.34 -1.38
CA LYS A 60 20.12 4.29 -1.56
C LYS A 60 20.51 3.95 -3.00
N ILE A 61 19.82 2.99 -3.63
CA ILE A 61 20.07 2.59 -5.02
C ILE A 61 19.77 3.74 -5.98
N ASN A 62 18.64 4.44 -5.78
CA ASN A 62 18.25 5.55 -6.63
C ASN A 62 19.24 6.73 -6.53
N ASP A 63 19.74 7.04 -5.34
CA ASP A 63 20.75 8.07 -5.15
C ASP A 63 22.07 7.70 -5.85
N ALA A 64 22.54 6.45 -5.69
CA ALA A 64 23.72 5.95 -6.40
C ALA A 64 23.52 5.99 -7.94
N ARG A 65 22.33 5.64 -8.42
CA ARG A 65 21.97 5.70 -9.85
C ARG A 65 22.02 7.14 -10.37
N ARG A 66 21.50 8.10 -9.62
CA ARG A 66 21.56 9.54 -9.96
C ARG A 66 23.00 10.02 -10.07
N MET A 67 23.83 9.72 -9.06
CA MET A 67 25.25 10.07 -9.08
C MET A 67 25.98 9.47 -10.30
N THR A 68 25.71 8.20 -10.61
CA THR A 68 26.32 7.51 -11.77
C THR A 68 25.84 8.12 -13.09
N THR A 69 24.56 8.48 -13.18
CA THR A 69 23.97 9.15 -14.35
C THR A 69 24.61 10.52 -14.57
N ASP A 70 24.83 11.29 -13.51
CA ASP A 70 25.47 12.60 -13.59
C ASP A 70 26.94 12.49 -14.04
N GLN A 71 27.68 11.51 -13.52
CA GLN A 71 29.04 11.23 -13.96
C GLN A 71 29.10 10.80 -15.43
N LEU A 72 28.15 9.98 -15.88
CA LEU A 72 28.03 9.60 -17.28
C LEU A 72 27.71 10.79 -18.19
N ALA A 73 26.79 11.66 -17.78
CA ALA A 73 26.44 12.88 -18.51
C ALA A 73 27.67 13.80 -18.67
N GLN A 74 28.44 13.99 -17.60
CA GLN A 74 29.71 14.74 -17.65
C GLN A 74 30.72 14.10 -18.60
N SER A 75 30.88 12.77 -18.54
CA SER A 75 31.84 12.04 -19.38
C SER A 75 31.48 12.04 -20.89
N THR A 76 30.19 12.22 -21.20
CA THR A 76 29.65 12.23 -22.58
C THR A 76 29.39 13.64 -23.11
N GLY A 77 29.74 14.67 -22.34
CA GLY A 77 29.55 16.08 -22.69
C GLY A 77 28.08 16.49 -22.84
N LEU A 78 27.17 15.83 -22.11
CA LEU A 78 25.77 16.23 -22.05
C LEU A 78 25.61 17.46 -21.13
N PRO A 79 24.79 18.45 -21.52
CA PRO A 79 24.46 19.55 -20.62
C PRO A 79 23.68 19.01 -19.39
N PRO A 80 23.77 19.68 -18.22
CA PRO A 80 23.11 19.23 -16.99
C PRO A 80 21.59 19.04 -17.12
N GLU A 81 20.96 19.82 -18.00
CA GLU A 81 19.51 19.75 -18.26
C GLU A 81 19.09 18.43 -18.94
N GLU A 82 20.03 17.78 -19.63
CA GLU A 82 19.85 16.51 -20.33
C GLU A 82 20.50 15.33 -19.60
N ALA A 83 20.99 15.54 -18.36
CA ALA A 83 21.61 14.52 -17.51
C ALA A 83 20.56 13.53 -16.94
N ARG A 84 19.89 12.82 -17.84
CA ARG A 84 18.90 11.78 -17.55
C ARG A 84 19.24 10.55 -18.36
N ILE A 85 18.82 9.38 -17.89
CA ILE A 85 19.00 8.11 -18.62
C ILE A 85 18.55 8.25 -20.08
N SER A 86 17.39 8.85 -20.32
CA SER A 86 16.85 9.10 -21.67
C SER A 86 17.75 9.97 -22.56
N GLY A 87 18.52 10.89 -21.99
CA GLY A 87 19.48 11.73 -22.72
C GLY A 87 20.82 11.03 -22.97
N ILE A 88 21.19 10.04 -22.15
CA ILE A 88 22.42 9.26 -22.30
C ILE A 88 22.22 8.12 -23.31
N LEU A 89 21.05 7.48 -23.35
CA LEU A 89 20.77 6.34 -24.24
C LEU A 89 21.17 6.54 -25.72
N PRO A 90 20.94 7.70 -26.37
CA PRO A 90 21.35 7.92 -27.77
C PRO A 90 22.86 7.97 -27.99
N LYS A 91 23.66 8.15 -26.93
CA LYS A 91 25.13 8.27 -26.99
C LYS A 91 25.87 6.97 -26.65
N ILE A 92 25.15 5.90 -26.31
CA ILE A 92 25.73 4.60 -25.90
C ILE A 92 25.60 3.59 -27.04
N GLU A 93 26.45 2.56 -27.02
CA GLU A 93 26.29 1.38 -27.87
C GLU A 93 24.90 0.75 -27.77
N ASN A 94 24.38 0.34 -28.92
CA ASN A 94 22.99 -0.06 -29.10
C ASN A 94 22.57 -1.21 -28.16
N ALA A 95 23.44 -2.19 -27.92
CA ALA A 95 23.12 -3.34 -27.08
C ALA A 95 22.93 -2.99 -25.59
N ILE A 96 23.74 -2.09 -25.03
CA ILE A 96 23.61 -1.63 -23.63
C ILE A 96 22.38 -0.72 -23.51
N ALA A 97 22.21 0.19 -24.47
CA ALA A 97 21.08 1.11 -24.48
C ALA A 97 19.72 0.38 -24.49
N GLU A 98 19.59 -0.70 -25.28
CA GLU A 98 18.38 -1.53 -25.29
C GLU A 98 18.11 -2.21 -23.94
N ARG A 99 19.14 -2.73 -23.26
CA ARG A 99 18.96 -3.36 -21.94
C ARG A 99 18.52 -2.36 -20.89
N LEU A 100 19.15 -1.19 -20.83
CA LEU A 100 18.78 -0.10 -19.93
C LEU A 100 17.35 0.39 -20.20
N ARG A 101 16.94 0.51 -21.47
CA ARG A 101 15.57 0.88 -21.83
C ARG A 101 14.55 -0.15 -21.34
N ARG A 102 14.79 -1.44 -21.57
CA ARG A 102 13.92 -2.52 -21.09
C ARG A 102 13.81 -2.53 -19.56
N LEU A 103 14.91 -2.31 -18.84
CA LEU A 103 14.90 -2.21 -17.38
C LEU A 103 14.07 -1.00 -16.91
N GLN A 104 14.21 0.14 -17.59
CA GLN A 104 13.43 1.34 -17.28
C GLN A 104 11.93 1.11 -17.50
N GLU A 105 11.56 0.54 -18.64
CA GLU A 105 10.16 0.21 -18.97
C GLU A 105 9.58 -0.78 -17.97
N GLY A 106 10.28 -1.89 -17.69
CA GLY A 106 9.85 -2.89 -16.72
C GLY A 106 9.68 -2.30 -15.31
N THR A 107 10.60 -1.45 -14.89
CA THR A 107 10.51 -0.76 -13.58
C THR A 107 9.29 0.15 -13.52
N LEU A 108 9.02 0.92 -14.58
CA LEU A 108 7.83 1.79 -14.64
C LEU A 108 6.52 1.00 -14.60
N THR A 109 6.45 -0.13 -15.32
CA THR A 109 5.27 -1.00 -15.29
C THR A 109 5.03 -1.54 -13.88
N ILE A 110 6.05 -2.06 -13.20
CA ILE A 110 5.91 -2.56 -11.83
C ILE A 110 5.50 -1.45 -10.88
N ALA A 111 6.11 -0.26 -10.97
CA ALA A 111 5.76 0.86 -10.13
C ALA A 111 4.29 1.30 -10.29
N GLN A 112 3.74 1.21 -11.51
CA GLN A 112 2.32 1.45 -11.75
C GLN A 112 1.43 0.38 -11.10
N GLU A 113 1.81 -0.89 -11.19
CA GLU A 113 1.09 -2.00 -10.56
C GLU A 113 1.07 -1.86 -9.03
N ILE A 114 2.21 -1.52 -8.41
CA ILE A 114 2.30 -1.26 -6.97
C ILE A 114 1.34 -0.15 -6.57
N ARG A 115 1.34 1.00 -7.27
CA ARG A 115 0.42 2.12 -6.95
C ARG A 115 -1.05 1.71 -7.01
N ALA A 116 -1.43 0.93 -8.02
CA ALA A 116 -2.79 0.43 -8.16
C ALA A 116 -3.16 -0.51 -6.99
N LEU A 117 -2.26 -1.43 -6.62
CA LEU A 117 -2.46 -2.34 -5.49
C LEU A 117 -2.52 -1.61 -4.15
N THR A 118 -1.59 -0.68 -3.88
CA THR A 118 -1.59 0.10 -2.64
C THR A 118 -2.88 0.90 -2.47
N SER A 119 -3.40 1.49 -3.54
CA SER A 119 -4.71 2.18 -3.52
C SER A 119 -5.85 1.21 -3.16
N GLY A 120 -5.85 0.01 -3.75
CA GLY A 120 -6.81 -1.04 -3.41
C GLY A 120 -6.70 -1.52 -1.97
N ASN A 121 -5.48 -1.71 -1.46
CA ASN A 121 -5.22 -2.14 -0.09
C ASN A 121 -5.68 -1.08 0.92
N LEU A 122 -5.45 0.21 0.64
CA LEU A 122 -5.97 1.31 1.46
C LEU A 122 -7.50 1.29 1.55
N ALA A 123 -8.19 1.06 0.42
CA ALA A 123 -9.65 0.95 0.41
C ALA A 123 -10.16 -0.25 1.22
N LEU A 124 -9.47 -1.41 1.14
CA LEU A 124 -9.78 -2.58 1.95
C LEU A 124 -9.61 -2.31 3.45
N ALA A 125 -8.48 -1.70 3.83
CA ALA A 125 -8.22 -1.34 5.23
C ALA A 125 -9.28 -0.38 5.78
N SER A 126 -9.63 0.66 5.02
CA SER A 126 -10.70 1.61 5.39
C SER A 126 -12.03 0.90 5.61
N THR A 127 -12.40 0.00 4.69
CA THR A 127 -13.66 -0.75 4.79
C THR A 127 -13.69 -1.63 6.05
N GLY A 128 -12.57 -2.30 6.37
CA GLY A 128 -12.45 -3.11 7.58
C GLY A 128 -12.59 -2.29 8.87
N MET A 129 -12.02 -1.08 8.88
CA MET A 129 -12.16 -0.14 10.01
C MET A 129 -13.62 0.31 10.18
N ASP A 130 -14.30 0.67 9.09
CA ASP A 130 -15.71 1.09 9.12
C ASP A 130 -16.62 -0.02 9.67
N GLN A 131 -16.39 -1.27 9.24
CA GLN A 131 -17.13 -2.43 9.75
C GLN A 131 -16.88 -2.67 11.24
N THR A 132 -15.63 -2.56 11.68
CA THR A 132 -15.27 -2.71 13.10
C THR A 132 -15.94 -1.63 13.95
N GLY A 133 -15.96 -0.38 13.49
CA GLY A 133 -16.65 0.72 14.16
C GLY A 133 -18.17 0.52 14.22
N ALA A 134 -18.79 0.05 13.14
CA ALA A 134 -20.21 -0.26 13.11
C ALA A 134 -20.59 -1.38 14.08
N LEU A 135 -19.79 -2.45 14.14
CA LEU A 135 -19.98 -3.56 15.08
C LEU A 135 -19.83 -3.10 16.53
N GLN A 136 -18.81 -2.29 16.83
CA GLN A 136 -18.64 -1.71 18.16
C GLN A 136 -19.85 -0.87 18.55
N GLY A 137 -20.31 0.03 17.66
CA GLY A 137 -21.50 0.86 17.90
C GLY A 137 -22.75 0.03 18.17
N PHE A 138 -22.96 -1.04 17.39
CA PHE A 138 -24.05 -1.98 17.59
C PHE A 138 -23.99 -2.67 18.95
N LEU A 139 -22.82 -3.20 19.34
CA LEU A 139 -22.63 -3.87 20.63
C LEU A 139 -22.85 -2.93 21.81
N VAL A 140 -22.38 -1.68 21.72
CA VAL A 140 -22.64 -0.64 22.73
C VAL A 140 -24.13 -0.32 22.82
N GLY A 141 -24.82 -0.20 21.68
CA GLY A 141 -26.27 0.02 21.64
C GLY A 141 -27.08 -1.11 22.28
N LEU A 142 -26.68 -2.37 22.06
CA LEU A 142 -27.29 -3.54 22.72
C LEU A 142 -27.06 -3.55 24.24
N ALA A 143 -25.87 -3.18 24.69
CA ALA A 143 -25.57 -3.12 26.12
C ALA A 143 -26.37 -2.03 26.85
N GLN A 144 -26.64 -0.90 26.19
CA GLN A 144 -27.39 0.21 26.77
C GLN A 144 -28.92 -0.03 26.78
N SER A 145 -29.47 -0.66 25.74
CA SER A 145 -30.91 -0.91 25.62
C SER A 145 -31.48 -1.94 26.62
N ASN A 146 -30.65 -2.79 27.21
CA ASN A 146 -31.06 -3.73 28.27
C ASN A 146 -31.32 -3.07 29.64
N GLN A 147 -30.98 -1.79 29.84
CA GLN A 147 -31.25 -1.10 31.11
C GLN A 147 -32.71 -0.62 31.26
N ASP A 148 -33.48 -0.60 30.17
CA ASP A 148 -34.88 -0.12 30.17
C ASP A 148 -35.92 -1.25 30.27
N TYR A 149 -35.50 -2.53 30.31
CA TYR A 149 -36.43 -3.63 30.60
C TYR A 149 -36.79 -3.63 32.09
N ARG A 150 -37.78 -2.82 32.46
CA ARG A 150 -38.51 -2.98 33.72
C ARG A 150 -39.64 -3.98 33.49
N PRO A 151 -39.55 -5.22 34.01
CA PRO A 151 -40.72 -6.08 34.04
C PRO A 151 -41.81 -5.32 34.80
N ASN A 152 -43.00 -5.24 34.21
CA ASN A 152 -44.15 -4.59 34.82
C ASN A 152 -44.58 -5.42 36.03
N ILE A 153 -43.94 -5.20 37.18
CA ILE A 153 -44.37 -5.77 38.45
C ILE A 153 -45.69 -5.07 38.76
N ARG A 154 -46.81 -5.71 38.41
CA ARG A 154 -48.12 -5.34 38.95
C ARG A 154 -47.98 -5.34 40.48
N PRO A 155 -48.24 -4.22 41.17
CA PRO A 155 -48.28 -4.26 42.62
C PRO A 155 -49.42 -5.21 43.03
N GLU A 156 -49.08 -6.24 43.82
CA GLU A 156 -50.06 -7.03 44.56
C GLU A 156 -50.81 -6.09 45.50
N GLY A 157 -51.99 -5.60 45.08
CA GLY A 157 -52.74 -4.65 45.90
C GLY A 157 -54.02 -4.08 45.30
N GLU A 158 -54.19 -4.08 43.98
CA GLU A 158 -55.47 -3.65 43.38
C GLU A 158 -56.35 -4.87 43.11
N GLY A 159 -57.44 -4.94 43.87
CA GLY A 159 -58.49 -5.94 43.74
C GLY A 159 -59.08 -5.98 42.32
N PRO A 160 -59.91 -7.00 42.02
CA PRO A 160 -60.39 -7.24 40.67
C PRO A 160 -61.13 -6.01 40.15
N VAL A 161 -60.62 -5.44 39.06
CA VAL A 161 -61.34 -4.47 38.24
C VAL A 161 -62.57 -5.17 37.68
N VAL A 162 -63.72 -4.90 38.29
CA VAL A 162 -65.02 -5.28 37.76
C VAL A 162 -65.26 -4.41 36.53
N LEU A 163 -65.15 -5.00 35.35
CA LEU A 163 -65.61 -4.40 34.10
C LEU A 163 -67.14 -4.40 34.10
N GLU A 164 -67.76 -3.29 34.53
CA GLU A 164 -69.15 -3.02 34.18
C GLU A 164 -69.22 -2.73 32.68
N ILE A 165 -69.78 -3.69 31.94
CA ILE A 165 -70.10 -3.53 30.53
C ILE A 165 -71.46 -2.83 30.49
N ASP A 166 -71.45 -1.52 30.24
CA ASP A 166 -72.66 -0.76 29.98
C ASP A 166 -73.14 -1.08 28.55
N GLN A 167 -74.14 -1.95 28.43
CA GLN A 167 -74.88 -2.17 27.18
C GLN A 167 -76.11 -1.28 27.20
N GLN A 168 -76.06 -0.15 26.48
CA GLN A 168 -77.28 0.53 26.05
C GLN A 168 -77.47 0.34 24.55
N ALA A 169 -78.63 -0.23 24.25
CA ALA A 169 -79.23 -0.44 22.94
C ALA A 169 -79.99 0.81 22.47
#